data_AF-A0A842NDY9-F1
#
_entry.id   AF-A0A842NDY9-F1
#
_cell.length_a   1.000
_cell.length_b   1.000
_cell.length_c   1.000
_cell.angle_alpha   90.00
_cell.angle_beta   90.00
_cell.angle_gamma   90.00
#
_symmetry.space_group_name_H-M   'P 1'
#
loop_
_entity.id
_entity.type
_entity.pdbx_description
1 polymer ?
#
loop_
_entity_poly.entity_id
_entity_poly.type
_entity_poly.pdbx_seq_one_letter_code
_entity_poly.pdbx_strand_id
1 'polypeptide(L)'
;VTPATGTPYSTPNIEEGLAPADGELRAESAERSPEAWGRIEPRRRLMEDELGAALKPEVLPFSNTPAYLPPYLLAPNRAMRMVEG
;
A
#
# COMPACT_ATOMS: atom_id res chain seq x y z
N VAL A 1 1.03 11.07 14.38
CA VAL A 1 0.89 9.87 15.25
C VAL A 1 0.02 8.87 14.52
N THR A 2 0.48 7.64 14.37
CA THR A 2 -0.32 6.56 13.77
C THR A 2 -1.40 6.13 14.75
N PRO A 3 -2.66 5.97 14.32
CA PRO A 3 -3.73 5.54 15.22
C PRO A 3 -3.40 4.20 15.90
N ALA A 4 -3.68 4.13 17.20
CA ALA A 4 -3.60 2.91 17.98
C ALA A 4 -4.94 2.72 18.71
N THR A 5 -5.33 1.47 18.95
CA THR A 5 -6.62 1.14 19.59
C THR A 5 -6.70 1.58 21.05
N GLY A 6 -5.57 1.85 21.72
CA GLY A 6 -5.54 2.16 23.15
C GLY A 6 -5.95 0.99 24.06
N THR A 7 -5.99 -0.23 23.50
CA THR A 7 -6.34 -1.48 24.21
C THR A 7 -5.09 -2.30 24.54
N PRO A 8 -5.19 -3.39 25.32
CA PRO A 8 -4.07 -4.31 25.56
C PRO A 8 -3.56 -5.05 24.32
N TYR A 9 -4.25 -4.94 23.17
CA TYR A 9 -3.86 -5.58 21.93
C TYR A 9 -3.05 -4.65 21.02
N SER A 10 -2.04 -5.21 20.35
CA SER A 10 -1.31 -4.49 19.31
C SER A 10 -2.23 -4.18 18.12
N THR A 11 -2.13 -2.95 17.62
CA THR A 11 -2.87 -2.50 16.43
C THR A 11 -1.99 -2.69 15.20
N PRO A 12 -2.44 -3.40 14.16
CA PRO A 12 -1.77 -3.37 12.87
C PRO A 12 -2.18 -2.10 12.11
N ASN A 13 -1.23 -1.50 11.43
CA ASN A 13 -1.50 -0.51 10.41
C ASN A 13 -0.83 -0.97 9.11
N ILE A 14 -1.50 -0.73 8.00
CA ILE A 14 -0.90 -0.83 6.67
C ILE A 14 -0.74 0.58 6.14
N GLU A 15 0.45 0.90 5.67
CA GLU A 15 0.75 2.20 5.09
C GLU A 15 0.94 2.02 3.58
N GLU A 16 0.49 3.01 2.83
CA GLU A 16 0.54 2.99 1.37
C GLU A 16 1.21 4.26 0.85
N GLY A 17 2.12 4.08 -0.11
CA GLY A 17 2.75 5.19 -0.82
C GLY A 17 1.88 5.62 -1.99
N LEU A 18 1.05 6.63 -1.77
CA LEU A 18 0.26 7.28 -2.83
C LEU A 18 0.79 8.69 -3.08
N ALA A 19 0.87 9.10 -4.35
CA ALA A 19 1.13 10.50 -4.69
C ALA A 19 0.06 11.08 -5.62
N PRO A 20 -0.39 12.33 -5.40
CA PRO A 20 -1.21 13.05 -6.36
C PRO A 20 -0.36 13.50 -7.55
N ALA A 21 -0.87 13.31 -8.77
CA ALA A 21 -0.28 13.81 -9.99
C ALA A 21 -1.39 14.15 -11.00
N ASP A 22 -1.41 15.39 -11.47
CA ASP A 22 -2.35 15.83 -12.49
C ASP A 22 -2.05 15.21 -13.87
N GLY A 23 -2.80 15.61 -14.90
CA GLY A 23 -2.63 15.07 -16.25
C GLY A 23 -1.23 15.30 -16.83
N GLU A 24 -0.67 16.50 -16.63
CA GLU A 24 0.64 16.88 -17.16
C GLU A 24 1.76 16.11 -16.46
N LEU A 25 1.75 16.08 -15.13
CA LEU A 25 2.75 15.36 -14.35
C LEU A 25 2.72 13.85 -14.59
N ARG A 26 1.55 13.26 -14.85
CA ARG A 26 1.44 11.85 -15.23
C ARG A 26 2.04 11.57 -16.60
N ALA A 27 1.77 12.42 -17.59
CA ALA A 27 2.35 12.29 -18.92
C ALA A 27 3.88 12.41 -18.86
N GLU A 28 4.39 13.41 -18.14
CA GLU A 28 5.82 13.61 -17.93
C GLU A 28 6.47 12.42 -17.22
N SER A 29 5.82 11.88 -16.18
CA SER A 29 6.32 10.72 -15.44
C SER A 29 6.41 9.47 -16.33
N ALA A 30 5.41 9.26 -17.19
CA ALA A 30 5.40 8.15 -18.15
C ALA A 30 6.53 8.28 -19.18
N GLU A 31 6.80 9.49 -19.67
CA GLU A 31 7.86 9.76 -20.64
C GLU A 31 9.26 9.66 -20.03
N ARG A 32 9.49 10.34 -18.89
CA ARG A 32 10.81 10.45 -18.25
C ARG A 32 11.22 9.21 -17.48
N SER A 33 10.26 8.38 -17.07
CA SER A 33 10.52 7.20 -16.24
C SER A 33 9.61 6.02 -16.62
N PRO A 34 9.72 5.52 -17.86
CA PRO A 34 8.82 4.49 -18.39
C PRO A 34 8.87 3.20 -17.57
N GLU A 35 10.02 2.84 -17.00
CA GLU A 35 10.12 1.67 -16.12
C GLU A 35 9.33 1.84 -14.82
N ALA A 36 9.33 3.04 -14.23
CA ALA A 36 8.56 3.32 -13.03
C ALA A 36 7.06 3.33 -13.35
N TRP A 37 6.69 3.96 -14.47
CA TRP A 37 5.32 3.96 -14.97
C TRP A 37 4.80 2.54 -15.21
N GLY A 38 5.61 1.68 -15.82
CA GLY A 38 5.32 0.27 -16.04
C GLY A 38 5.15 -0.55 -14.75
N ARG A 39 5.57 -0.04 -13.59
CA ARG A 39 5.25 -0.63 -12.26
C ARG A 39 4.00 -0.01 -11.63
N ILE A 40 3.73 1.27 -11.87
CA ILE A 40 2.55 1.97 -11.35
C ILE A 40 1.28 1.39 -11.96
N GLU A 41 1.26 1.14 -13.28
CA GLU A 41 0.06 0.65 -13.97
C GLU A 41 -0.42 -0.74 -13.49
N PRO A 42 0.45 -1.77 -13.36
CA PRO A 42 0.02 -3.06 -12.81
C PRO A 42 -0.47 -2.98 -11.37
N ARG A 43 0.15 -2.14 -10.53
CA ARG A 43 -0.31 -1.93 -9.14
C ARG A 43 -1.69 -1.31 -9.10
N ARG A 44 -1.95 -0.32 -9.96
CA ARG A 44 -3.28 0.28 -10.11
C ARG A 44 -4.30 -0.78 -10.51
N ARG A 45 -4.01 -1.58 -11.54
CA ARG A 45 -4.92 -2.67 -11.98
C ARG A 45 -5.18 -3.67 -10.88
N LEU A 46 -4.14 -4.10 -10.14
CA LEU A 46 -4.32 -4.99 -8.98
C LEU A 46 -5.30 -4.39 -7.95
N MET A 47 -5.13 -3.11 -7.61
CA MET A 47 -6.01 -2.44 -6.66
C MET A 47 -7.45 -2.30 -7.18
N GLU A 48 -7.62 -1.92 -8.44
CA GLU A 48 -8.92 -1.70 -9.08
C GLU A 48 -9.67 -3.03 -9.35
N ASP A 49 -9.01 -3.96 -10.03
CA ASP A 49 -9.63 -5.14 -10.62
C ASP A 49 -9.75 -6.30 -9.63
N GLU A 50 -8.74 -6.50 -8.77
CA GLU A 50 -8.66 -7.67 -7.87
C GLU A 50 -9.08 -7.33 -6.43
N LEU A 51 -8.70 -6.14 -5.94
CA LEU A 51 -8.97 -5.72 -4.56
C LEU A 51 -10.24 -4.87 -4.43
N GLY A 52 -10.83 -4.41 -5.53
CA GLY A 52 -12.02 -3.55 -5.55
C GLY A 52 -11.79 -2.14 -4.99
N ALA A 53 -10.53 -1.70 -4.92
CA ALA A 53 -10.11 -0.40 -4.43
C ALA A 53 -9.82 0.56 -5.59
N ALA A 54 -10.87 1.21 -6.09
CA ALA A 54 -10.75 2.13 -7.22
C ALA A 54 -9.98 3.40 -6.88
N LEU A 55 -8.92 3.70 -7.64
CA LEU A 55 -8.12 4.92 -7.48
C LEU A 55 -8.52 5.95 -8.54
N LYS A 56 -8.65 7.21 -8.14
CA LYS A 56 -8.82 8.29 -9.12
C LYS A 56 -7.60 8.35 -10.07
N PRO A 57 -7.76 8.85 -11.31
CA PRO A 57 -6.66 8.94 -12.27
C PRO A 57 -5.43 9.67 -11.74
N GLU A 58 -5.64 10.69 -10.91
CA GLU A 58 -4.59 11.50 -10.31
C GLU A 58 -3.86 10.85 -9.11
N VAL A 59 -4.30 9.69 -8.62
CA VAL A 59 -3.70 9.02 -7.45
C VAL A 59 -2.77 7.90 -7.91
N LEU A 60 -1.46 8.08 -7.82
CA LEU A 60 -0.46 7.10 -8.27
C LEU A 60 -0.03 6.17 -7.13
N PRO A 61 -0.18 4.83 -7.26
CA PRO A 61 0.33 3.87 -6.28
C PRO A 61 1.79 3.49 -6.49
N PHE A 62 2.57 3.49 -5.41
CA PHE A 62 4.01 3.19 -5.44
C PHE A 62 4.40 1.92 -4.67
N SER A 63 3.59 1.42 -3.72
CA SER A 63 3.94 0.20 -2.99
C SER A 63 3.97 -1.04 -3.88
N ASN A 64 4.93 -1.92 -3.64
CA ASN A 64 4.99 -3.23 -4.28
C ASN A 64 3.91 -4.20 -3.78
N THR A 65 3.34 -3.93 -2.61
CA THR A 65 2.37 -4.80 -1.95
C THR A 65 1.19 -3.96 -1.45
N PRO A 66 0.37 -3.41 -2.36
CA PRO A 66 -0.69 -2.51 -1.95
C PRO A 66 -1.77 -3.25 -1.19
N ALA A 67 -2.28 -2.58 -0.14
CA ALA A 67 -3.30 -3.12 0.75
C ALA A 67 -3.00 -4.52 1.34
N TYR A 68 -1.72 -4.89 1.42
CA TYR A 68 -1.31 -6.22 1.87
C TYR A 68 -1.07 -6.25 3.38
N LEU A 69 -1.83 -7.09 4.07
CA LEU A 69 -1.61 -7.46 5.46
C LEU A 69 -1.30 -8.97 5.51
N PRO A 70 -0.08 -9.41 5.87
CA PRO A 70 0.25 -10.82 5.86
C PRO A 70 -0.65 -11.62 6.82
N PRO A 71 -1.08 -12.84 6.44
CA PRO A 71 -1.84 -13.72 7.32
C PRO A 71 -1.12 -13.94 8.65
N TYR A 72 -1.90 -14.12 9.71
CA TYR A 72 -1.42 -14.40 11.07
C TYR A 72 -0.63 -13.27 11.75
N LEU A 73 -0.44 -12.08 11.15
CA LEU A 73 0.26 -10.97 11.82
C LEU A 73 -0.33 -10.64 13.20
N LEU A 74 -1.63 -10.87 13.38
CA LEU A 74 -2.37 -10.66 14.64
C LEU A 74 -2.57 -11.91 15.47
N ALA A 75 -2.09 -13.07 15.02
CA ALA A 75 -2.14 -14.30 15.79
C ALA A 75 -0.90 -14.36 16.71
N PRO A 76 -1.06 -14.17 18.03
CA PRO A 76 0.04 -13.87 18.97
C PRO A 76 1.07 -15.00 19.13
N ASN A 77 0.79 -16.18 18.60
CA ASN A 77 1.66 -17.36 18.66
C ASN A 77 2.06 -17.89 17.26
N ARG A 78 1.72 -17.18 16.17
CA ARG A 78 1.91 -17.70 14.80
C ARG A 78 2.79 -16.81 13.91
N ALA A 79 2.73 -15.49 14.06
CA ALA A 79 3.59 -14.58 13.26
C ALA A 79 4.74 -13.97 14.07
N MET A 80 4.50 -13.58 15.32
CA MET A 80 5.49 -13.01 16.22
C MET A 80 5.26 -13.59 17.62
N ARG A 81 6.34 -13.91 18.36
CA ARG A 81 6.28 -14.38 19.75
C ARG A 81 6.99 -13.37 20.64
N MET A 82 6.37 -13.02 21.77
CA MET A 82 7.07 -12.31 22.85
C MET A 82 8.10 -13.25 23.47
N VAL A 83 9.37 -12.86 23.44
CA VAL A 83 10.45 -13.53 24.19
C VAL A 83 10.57 -12.80 25.52
N GLU A 84 10.43 -13.52 26.63
CA GLU A 84 10.79 -12.97 27.95
C GLU A 84 12.30 -12.78 27.99
N GLY A 85 12.73 -11.60 28.45
CA GLY A 85 14.13 -11.24 28.65
C GLY A 85 14.69 -11.74 29.96
#